data_AF-A0A2V6V760-F1
#
_entry.id   AF-A0A2V6V760-F1
#
_cell.length_a   1.000
_cell.length_b   1.000
_cell.length_c   1.000
_cell.angle_alpha   90.00
_cell.angle_beta   90.00
_cell.angle_gamma   90.00
#
_symmetry.space_group_name_H-M   'P 1'
#
loop_
_entity.id
_entity.type
_entity.pdbx_description
1 polymer ?
#
loop_
_entity_poly.entity_id
_entity_poly.type
_entity_poly.pdbx_seq_one_letter_code
_entity_poly.pdbx_strand_id
1 'polypeptide(L)' 'MRRILAHLAADWTEIQPSHRVRDAAARALTLHSLSAADALQLAAGLLWADGHPAQHDFVCLDQRLRDAAHAEGFQLLP' A
#
# COMPACT_ATOMS: atom_id res chain seq x y z
N MET A 1 -3.91 -14.33 19.86
CA MET A 1 -3.56 -13.39 18.77
C MET A 1 -2.79 -14.05 17.63
N ARG A 2 -1.57 -14.57 17.83
CA ARG A 2 -0.72 -15.11 16.73
C ARG A 2 -1.37 -16.16 15.82
N ARG A 3 -2.19 -17.07 16.37
CA ARG A 3 -2.88 -18.11 15.59
C ARG A 3 -3.94 -17.57 14.62
N ILE A 4 -4.63 -16.48 14.99
CA ILE A 4 -5.64 -15.83 14.13
C ILE A 4 -4.95 -15.14 12.96
N LEU A 5 -3.87 -14.40 13.25
CA LEU A 5 -3.07 -13.75 12.21
C LEU A 5 -2.48 -14.76 11.23
N ALA A 6 -1.99 -15.91 11.70
CA ALA A 6 -1.46 -16.95 10.83
C ALA A 6 -2.52 -17.56 9.90
N HIS A 7 -3.78 -17.68 10.35
CA HIS A 7 -4.88 -18.13 9.48
C HIS A 7 -5.21 -17.08 8.42
N LEU A 8 -5.39 -15.82 8.82
CA LEU A 8 -5.66 -14.73 7.88
C LEU A 8 -4.53 -14.56 6.86
N ALA A 9 -3.29 -14.75 7.30
CA ALA A 9 -2.11 -14.67 6.44
C ALA A 9 -2.06 -15.75 5.36
N ALA A 10 -2.71 -16.89 5.57
CA ALA A 10 -2.78 -17.94 4.57
C ALA A 10 -3.73 -17.58 3.41
N ASP A 11 -4.65 -16.64 3.62
CA ASP A 11 -5.71 -16.31 2.67
C ASP A 11 -5.41 -15.04 1.85
N TRP A 12 -4.55 -14.14 2.34
CA TRP A 12 -4.21 -12.94 1.59
C TRP A 12 -3.18 -13.19 0.47
N THR A 13 -3.25 -12.36 -0.56
CA THR A 13 -2.18 -12.29 -1.56
C THR A 13 -1.17 -11.24 -1.13
N GLU A 14 0.02 -11.67 -0.73
CA GLU A 14 1.10 -10.77 -0.36
C GLU A 14 1.90 -10.32 -1.59
N ILE A 15 2.04 -9.01 -1.76
CA ILE A 15 2.93 -8.43 -2.76
C ILE A 15 4.37 -8.57 -2.26
N GLN A 16 5.12 -9.46 -2.90
CA GLN A 16 6.49 -9.76 -2.51
C GLN A 16 7.45 -8.58 -2.79
N PRO A 17 8.48 -8.39 -1.95
CA PRO A 17 9.52 -7.41 -2.20
C PRO A 17 10.16 -7.62 -3.56
N SER A 18 10.18 -6.57 -4.38
CA SER A 18 10.78 -6.63 -5.72
C SER A 18 11.43 -5.29 -6.08
N HIS A 19 12.23 -5.29 -7.15
CA HIS A 19 12.77 -4.05 -7.70
C HIS A 19 11.65 -3.09 -8.12
N ARG A 20 10.57 -3.61 -8.72
CA ARG A 20 9.41 -2.79 -9.10
C ARG A 20 8.78 -2.09 -7.90
N VAL A 21 8.62 -2.79 -6.78
CA VAL A 21 8.11 -2.19 -5.53
C VAL A 21 9.05 -1.09 -5.04
N ARG A 22 10.37 -1.30 -5.08
CA ARG A 22 11.35 -0.29 -4.68
C ARG A 22 11.35 0.94 -5.57
N ASP A 23 11.27 0.76 -6.88
CA ASP A 23 11.25 1.87 -7.84
C ASP A 23 9.97 2.70 -7.69
N ALA A 24 8.82 2.04 -7.51
CA ALA A 24 7.56 2.70 -7.23
C ALA A 24 7.58 3.43 -5.87
N ALA A 25 8.19 2.86 -4.83
CA ALA A 25 8.34 3.52 -3.54
C ALA A 25 9.25 4.75 -3.61
N ALA A 26 10.34 4.67 -4.38
CA ALA A 26 11.20 5.83 -4.63
C ALA A 26 10.40 6.97 -5.29
N ARG A 27 9.53 6.66 -6.26
CA ARG A 27 8.61 7.67 -6.82
C ARG A 27 7.65 8.22 -5.78
N ALA A 28 7.02 7.36 -4.97
CA ALA A 28 6.11 7.80 -3.92
C ALA A 28 6.77 8.78 -2.94
N LEU A 29 8.04 8.56 -2.56
CA LEU A 29 8.80 9.49 -1.70
C LEU A 29 9.07 10.86 -2.34
N THR A 30 9.06 10.95 -3.67
CA THR A 30 9.21 12.25 -4.36
C THR A 30 7.90 13.04 -4.44
N LEU A 31 6.76 12.35 -4.38
CA LEU A 31 5.42 12.95 -4.52
C LEU A 31 4.77 13.22 -3.16
N HIS A 32 5.07 12.40 -2.16
CA HIS A 32 4.43 12.41 -0.86
C HIS A 32 5.46 12.46 0.25
N SER A 33 5.16 13.19 1.32
CA SER A 33 6.00 13.18 2.52
C SER A 33 5.71 11.93 3.35
N LEU A 34 6.29 10.79 2.95
CA LEU A 34 6.13 9.49 3.60
C LEU A 34 7.44 8.99 4.22
N SER A 35 7.33 8.05 5.16
CA SER A 35 8.48 7.23 5.54
C SER A 35 8.80 6.21 4.44
N ALA A 36 10.00 5.62 4.48
CA ALA A 36 10.36 4.56 3.53
C ALA A 36 9.44 3.32 3.64
N ALA A 37 8.97 3.00 4.84
CA ALA A 37 8.05 1.89 5.07
C ALA A 37 6.68 2.17 4.46
N ASP A 38 6.13 3.36 4.70
CA ASP A 38 4.82 3.76 4.15
C ASP A 38 4.85 3.86 2.63
N ALA A 39 5.97 4.36 2.08
CA ALA A 39 6.17 4.41 0.63
C ALA A 39 6.21 3.01 -0.01
N LEU A 40 6.84 2.02 0.65
CA LEU A 40 6.82 0.63 0.20
C LEU A 40 5.42 0.03 0.25
N GLN A 41 4.64 0.36 1.28
CA GLN A 41 3.25 -0.11 1.42
C GLN A 41 2.35 0.49 0.33
N LEU A 42 2.44 1.81 0.09
CA LEU A 42 1.72 2.46 -1.00
C LEU A 42 2.12 1.89 -2.36
N ALA A 43 3.42 1.71 -2.60
CA ALA A 43 3.93 1.15 -3.84
C ALA A 43 3.44 -0.28 -4.10
N ALA A 44 3.38 -1.12 -3.08
CA ALA A 44 2.83 -2.46 -3.18
C ALA A 44 1.34 -2.42 -3.57
N GLY A 45 0.56 -1.54 -2.94
CA GLY A 45 -0.85 -1.31 -3.29
C GLY A 45 -1.02 -0.86 -4.74
N LEU A 46 -0.23 0.11 -5.20
CA LEU A 46 -0.31 0.62 -6.57
C LEU A 46 0.03 -0.44 -7.63
N LEU A 47 1.02 -1.29 -7.34
CA LEU A 47 1.38 -2.38 -8.24
C LEU A 47 0.32 -3.48 -8.26
N TRP A 48 -0.31 -3.77 -7.12
CA TRP A 48 -1.44 -4.70 -7.06
C TRP A 48 -2.66 -4.18 -7.82
N ALA A 49 -2.95 -2.88 -7.70
CA ALA A 49 -4.04 -2.21 -8.41
C ALA A 49 -3.84 -2.13 -9.93
N ASP A 50 -2.63 -2.42 -10.42
CA ASP A 50 -2.27 -2.46 -11.85
C ASP A 50 -2.77 -1.24 -12.64
N GLY A 51 -2.58 -0.04 -12.07
CA GLY A 51 -3.00 1.23 -12.68
C GLY A 51 -4.46 1.63 -12.47
N HIS A 52 -5.23 0.87 -11.69
CA HIS A 52 -6.65 1.13 -11.42
C HIS A 52 -6.96 1.36 -9.92
N PRO A 53 -6.21 2.21 -9.18
CA PRO A 53 -6.39 2.38 -7.74
C PRO A 53 -7.80 2.86 -7.34
N ALA A 54 -8.47 3.60 -8.22
CA ALA A 54 -9.85 4.07 -8.00
C ALA A 54 -10.91 2.97 -7.91
N GLN A 55 -10.59 1.74 -8.33
CA GLN A 55 -11.49 0.58 -8.21
C GLN A 55 -11.24 -0.23 -6.94
N HIS A 56 -10.34 0.25 -6.07
CA HIS A 56 -9.87 -0.50 -4.92
C HIS A 56 -9.88 0.33 -3.65
N ASP A 57 -10.09 -0.38 -2.55
CA ASP A 57 -10.04 0.18 -1.20
C ASP A 57 -8.64 0.03 -0.60
N PHE A 58 -8.20 1.05 0.13
CA PHE A 58 -6.96 1.09 0.87
C PHE A 58 -7.25 1.27 2.37
N VAL A 59 -6.89 0.26 3.15
CA VAL A 59 -7.13 0.23 4.60
C VAL A 59 -5.88 0.71 5.35
N CYS A 60 -5.98 1.81 6.08
CA CYS A 60 -4.85 2.36 6.82
C CYS A 60 -5.29 3.32 7.91
N LEU A 61 -4.69 3.27 9.10
CA LEU A 61 -5.00 4.23 10.19
C LEU A 61 -3.97 5.36 10.32
N ASP A 62 -2.87 5.30 9.58
CA ASP A 62 -1.87 6.38 9.56
C ASP A 62 -2.32 7.50 8.60
N GLN A 63 -2.50 8.71 9.12
CA GLN A 63 -3.05 9.82 8.35
C GLN A 63 -2.19 10.18 7.12
N ARG A 64 -0.85 10.13 7.25
CA ARG A 64 0.04 10.52 6.14
C ARG A 64 -0.03 9.52 4.99
N LEU A 65 -0.04 8.24 5.32
CA LEU A 65 -0.19 7.18 4.32
C LEU A 65 -1.60 7.18 3.69
N ARG A 66 -2.64 7.44 4.48
CA ARG A 66 -4.01 7.62 3.96
C ARG A 66 -4.11 8.75 2.95
N ASP A 67 -3.57 9.92 3.28
CA ASP A 67 -3.61 11.10 2.41
C ASP A 67 -2.89 10.81 1.09
N ALA A 68 -1.73 10.16 1.15
CA ALA A 68 -0.99 9.74 -0.04
C ALA A 68 -1.74 8.70 -0.87
N ALA A 69 -2.34 7.68 -0.24
CA ALA A 69 -3.13 6.67 -0.94
C ALA A 69 -4.36 7.27 -1.64
N HIS A 70 -5.06 8.19 -0.98
CA HIS A 70 -6.17 8.90 -1.58
C HIS A 70 -5.72 9.81 -2.74
N ALA A 71 -4.57 10.49 -2.61
CA ALA A 71 -4.01 11.30 -3.69
C ALA A 71 -3.60 10.48 -4.91
N GLU A 72 -3.17 9.22 -4.72
CA GLU A 72 -2.91 8.26 -5.80
C GLU A 72 -4.21 7.61 -6.34
N GLY A 73 -5.36 7.90 -5.75
CA GLY A 73 -6.68 7.55 -6.28
C GLY A 73 -7.39 6.40 -5.58
N PHE A 74 -6.85 5.84 -4.49
CA PHE A 74 -7.56 4.80 -3.72
C PHE A 74 -8.81 5.34 -3.02
N GLN A 75 -9.82 4.48 -2.86
CA GLN A 75 -10.87 4.69 -1.87
C GLN A 75 -10.35 4.34 -0.48
N LEU A 76 -10.65 5.12 0.54
CA LEU A 76 -10.13 4.87 1.90
C LEU A 76 -11.16 4.16 2.77
N LEU A 77 -10.69 3.17 3.52
CA LEU A 77 -11.47 2.48 4.54
C LEU A 77 -10.70 2.34 5.86
N PRO A 78 -11.44 2.21 6.96
CA PRO A 78 -11.71 3.34 7.86
C PRO A 78 -10.46 4.13 8.22
#